data_AF-A0A7X7APL5-F1
#
_entry.id   AF-A0A7X7APL5-F1
#
_cell.length_a   1.000
_cell.length_b   1.000
_cell.length_c   1.000
_cell.angle_alpha   90.00
_cell.angle_beta   90.00
_cell.angle_gamma   90.00
#
_symmetry.space_group_name_H-M   'P 1'
#
loop_
_entity.id
_entity.type
_entity.pdbx_description
1 polymer ?
#
loop_
_entity_poly.entity_id
_entity_poly.type
_entity_poly.pdbx_seq_one_letter_code
_entity_poly.pdbx_strand_id
1 'polypeptide(L)'
;MNWHSKRDMKQARLENASPYVNHKLIETESIAEALEALMRPGDRVVIEGDNQKQATFLAKALTKVNPVKVNNVTMIVPSISRPEHLDVFDKGIASEINFAYAGMQSVRLADMLAENKLKIGAIHTYLELYSRLFVDLIPDICLVAADQV
;
A
#
# COMPACT_ATOMS: atom_id res chain seq x y z
N MET A 1 -20.29 21.98 -5.59
CA MET A 1 -19.10 21.33 -6.20
C MET A 1 -17.93 21.54 -5.25
N ASN A 2 -17.49 20.52 -4.51
CA ASN A 2 -16.35 20.66 -3.59
C ASN A 2 -15.05 20.40 -4.36
N TRP A 3 -14.36 21.48 -4.73
CA TRP A 3 -13.08 21.44 -5.47
C TRP A 3 -11.86 21.10 -4.59
N HIS A 4 -12.05 21.03 -3.27
CA HIS A 4 -10.99 20.76 -2.30
C HIS A 4 -11.18 19.44 -1.54
N SER A 5 -12.10 18.58 -1.98
CA SER A 5 -12.42 17.31 -1.32
C SER A 5 -11.19 16.45 -1.00
N LYS A 6 -10.25 16.30 -1.95
CA LYS A 6 -8.98 15.56 -1.72
C LYS A 6 -8.09 16.22 -0.65
N ARG A 7 -8.07 17.55 -0.60
CA ARG A 7 -7.32 18.31 0.42
C ARG A 7 -7.94 18.12 1.79
N ASP A 8 -9.27 18.21 1.88
CA ASP A 8 -10.02 18.01 3.12
C ASP A 8 -9.84 16.57 3.64
N MET A 9 -9.86 15.58 2.73
CA MET A 9 -9.58 14.18 3.06
C MET A 9 -8.17 14.00 3.62
N LYS A 10 -7.16 14.62 3.00
CA LYS A 10 -5.77 14.57 3.51
C LYS A 10 -5.66 15.22 4.88
N GLN A 11 -6.29 16.37 5.07
CA GLN A 11 -6.27 17.09 6.35
C GLN A 11 -6.87 16.23 7.47
N ALA A 12 -8.03 15.61 7.24
CA ALA A 12 -8.64 14.70 8.22
C ALA A 12 -7.76 13.48 8.56
N ARG A 13 -7.01 12.93 7.58
CA ARG A 13 -6.04 11.85 7.85
C ARG A 13 -4.90 12.33 8.76
N LEU A 14 -4.36 13.53 8.50
CA LEU A 14 -3.28 14.11 9.32
C LEU A 14 -3.75 14.42 10.75
N GLU A 15 -4.98 14.91 10.91
CA GLU A 15 -5.58 15.15 12.22
C GLU A 15 -5.75 13.85 13.01
N ASN A 16 -6.28 12.80 12.37
CA ASN A 16 -6.42 11.48 13.00
C ASN A 16 -5.08 10.86 13.41
N ALA A 17 -4.02 11.08 12.61
CA ALA A 17 -2.69 10.54 12.88
C ALA A 17 -1.86 11.41 13.84
N SER A 18 -2.34 12.61 14.20
CA SER A 18 -1.62 13.54 15.07
C SER A 18 -1.14 12.96 16.41
N PRO A 19 -1.84 12.00 17.07
CA PRO A 19 -1.33 11.37 18.30
C PRO A 19 -0.05 10.54 18.08
N TYR A 20 0.23 10.12 16.85
CA TYR A 20 1.36 9.25 16.50
C TYR A 20 2.47 9.99 15.73
N VAL A 21 2.28 11.28 15.43
CA VAL A 21 3.17 12.06 14.56
C VAL A 21 3.73 13.25 15.33
N ASN A 22 5.05 13.28 15.50
CA ASN A 22 5.77 14.46 15.94
C ASN A 22 6.33 15.19 14.71
N HIS A 23 5.62 16.23 14.26
CA HIS A 23 5.90 16.96 13.02
C HIS A 23 5.87 16.07 11.77
N LYS A 24 6.98 15.38 11.45
CA LYS A 24 7.10 14.42 10.35
C LYS A 24 7.67 13.07 10.80
N LEU A 25 7.92 12.93 12.10
CA LEU A 25 8.49 11.74 12.71
C LEU A 25 7.36 10.90 13.30
N ILE A 26 7.45 9.59 13.08
CA ILE A 26 6.57 8.58 13.69
C ILE A 26 7.50 7.63 14.42
N GLU A 27 7.23 7.39 15.70
CA GLU A 27 8.01 6.41 16.48
C GLU A 27 7.85 5.02 15.86
N THR A 28 8.93 4.25 15.85
CA THR A 28 8.99 2.96 15.13
C THR A 28 7.93 1.99 15.61
N GLU A 29 7.68 1.98 16.92
CA GLU A 29 6.68 1.15 17.59
C GLU A 29 5.23 1.57 17.29
N SER A 30 5.00 2.83 16.93
CA SER A 30 3.67 3.40 16.67
C SER A 30 3.28 3.34 15.19
N ILE A 31 4.13 2.74 14.33
CA ILE A 31 3.93 2.77 12.88
C ILE A 31 2.62 2.10 12.45
N ALA A 32 2.21 1.01 13.11
CA ALA A 32 0.99 0.30 12.72
C ALA A 32 -0.24 1.13 13.03
N GLU A 33 -0.28 1.75 14.22
CA GLU A 33 -1.34 2.65 14.66
C GLU A 33 -1.38 3.93 13.81
N ALA A 34 -0.23 4.47 13.44
CA ALA A 34 -0.14 5.60 12.52
C ALA A 34 -0.69 5.24 11.13
N LEU A 35 -0.36 4.05 10.60
CA LEU A 35 -0.93 3.55 9.34
C LEU A 35 -2.45 3.36 9.45
N GLU A 36 -2.95 2.79 10.54
CA GLU A 36 -4.39 2.67 10.80
C GLU A 36 -5.11 4.02 10.84
N ALA A 37 -4.47 5.06 11.37
CA ALA A 37 -5.04 6.40 11.44
C ALA A 37 -4.96 7.16 10.09
N LEU A 38 -3.90 6.92 9.32
CA LEU A 38 -3.67 7.55 8.02
C LEU A 38 -4.47 6.90 6.90
N MET A 39 -4.63 5.58 6.92
CA MET A 39 -5.26 4.80 5.86
C MET A 39 -6.76 4.64 6.09
N ARG A 40 -7.49 4.35 5.03
CA ARG A 40 -8.95 4.11 5.04
C ARG A 40 -9.29 2.87 4.20
N PRO A 41 -10.44 2.24 4.46
CA PRO A 41 -10.91 1.17 3.59
C PRO A 41 -11.04 1.63 2.13
N GLY A 42 -10.58 0.79 1.20
CA GLY A 42 -10.65 1.10 -0.24
C GLY A 42 -9.54 2.01 -0.78
N ASP A 43 -8.57 2.42 0.04
CA ASP A 43 -7.44 3.23 -0.43
C ASP A 43 -6.63 2.51 -1.52
N ARG A 44 -6.11 3.28 -2.48
CA ARG A 44 -5.05 2.82 -3.39
C ARG A 44 -3.70 3.10 -2.77
N VAL A 45 -2.97 2.04 -2.47
CA VAL A 45 -1.72 2.10 -1.70
C VAL A 45 -0.57 1.64 -2.59
N VAL A 46 0.33 2.57 -2.88
CA VAL A 46 1.64 2.22 -3.45
C VAL A 46 2.53 1.77 -2.31
N ILE A 47 3.08 0.56 -2.41
CA ILE A 47 4.19 0.11 -1.56
C ILE A 47 5.42 -0.05 -2.46
N GLU A 48 6.52 0.56 -2.03
CA GLU A 48 7.75 0.49 -2.78
C GLU A 48 8.34 -0.92 -2.72
N GLY A 49 8.21 -1.59 -3.85
CA GLY A 49 9.06 -2.69 -4.27
C GLY A 49 9.50 -2.41 -5.69
N ASP A 50 10.69 -1.84 -5.85
CA ASP A 50 11.38 -1.69 -7.13
C ASP A 50 12.43 -2.79 -7.28
N ASN A 51 13.25 -2.76 -8.33
CA ASN A 51 14.09 -3.92 -8.66
C ASN A 51 15.20 -4.20 -7.61
N GLN A 52 15.54 -3.19 -6.80
CA GLN A 52 16.63 -3.28 -5.80
C GLN A 52 16.18 -2.79 -4.42
N LYS A 53 15.51 -1.64 -4.35
CA LYS A 53 15.02 -1.04 -3.11
C LYS A 53 13.67 -1.62 -2.71
N GLN A 54 13.46 -1.75 -1.41
CA GLN A 54 12.25 -2.35 -0.83
C GLN A 54 11.92 -1.62 0.47
N ALA A 55 10.71 -1.08 0.60
CA ALA A 55 10.19 -0.50 1.85
C ALA A 55 9.82 -1.59 2.87
N THR A 56 10.78 -2.46 3.19
CA THR A 56 10.59 -3.72 3.94
C THR A 56 9.99 -3.46 5.32
N PHE A 57 10.43 -2.41 6.01
CA PHE A 57 9.88 -2.02 7.31
C PHE A 57 8.39 -1.67 7.20
N LEU A 58 8.02 -0.83 6.22
CA LEU A 58 6.63 -0.42 6.01
C LEU A 58 5.76 -1.56 5.50
N ALA A 59 6.27 -2.44 4.63
CA ALA A 59 5.55 -3.64 4.18
C ALA A 59 5.21 -4.55 5.37
N LYS A 60 6.18 -4.82 6.25
CA LYS A 60 5.95 -5.58 7.50
C LYS A 60 4.95 -4.89 8.42
N ALA A 61 5.09 -3.59 8.62
CA ALA A 61 4.16 -2.80 9.43
C ALA A 61 2.73 -2.86 8.89
N LEU A 62 2.56 -2.77 7.58
CA LEU A 62 1.25 -2.86 6.93
C LEU A 62 0.56 -4.19 7.23
N THR A 63 1.30 -5.30 7.31
CA THR A 63 0.70 -6.59 7.71
C THR A 63 0.17 -6.62 9.16
N LYS A 64 0.51 -5.64 10.00
CA LYS A 64 0.12 -5.59 11.41
C LYS A 64 -1.10 -4.70 11.68
N VAL A 65 -1.59 -3.97 10.67
CA VAL A 65 -2.77 -3.10 10.85
C VAL A 65 -4.03 -3.94 11.06
N ASN A 66 -4.98 -3.37 11.79
CA ASN A 66 -6.27 -3.98 12.06
C ASN A 66 -7.16 -3.99 10.80
N PRO A 67 -7.52 -5.19 10.27
CA PRO A 67 -8.34 -5.30 9.06
C PRO A 67 -9.76 -4.74 9.23
N VAL A 68 -10.27 -4.60 10.46
CA VAL A 68 -11.56 -3.94 10.70
C VAL A 68 -11.49 -2.44 10.36
N LYS A 69 -10.32 -1.82 10.54
CA LYS A 69 -10.10 -0.39 10.25
C LYS A 69 -9.61 -0.15 8.83
N VAL A 70 -8.73 -1.03 8.32
CA VAL A 70 -8.10 -0.92 7.01
C VAL A 70 -8.33 -2.21 6.24
N ASN A 71 -9.21 -2.18 5.25
CA ASN A 71 -9.55 -3.33 4.41
C ASN A 71 -9.87 -2.91 2.98
N ASN A 72 -10.01 -3.89 2.08
CA ASN A 72 -10.34 -3.69 0.68
C ASN A 72 -9.36 -2.73 -0.04
N VAL A 73 -8.11 -2.67 0.44
CA VAL A 73 -7.07 -1.85 -0.18
C VAL A 73 -6.73 -2.40 -1.55
N THR A 74 -6.54 -1.50 -2.53
CA THR A 74 -5.92 -1.82 -3.81
C THR A 74 -4.42 -1.58 -3.69
N MET A 75 -3.64 -2.66 -3.75
CA MET A 75 -2.19 -2.61 -3.70
C MET A 75 -1.62 -2.29 -5.08
N ILE A 76 -0.72 -1.32 -5.14
CA ILE A 76 0.06 -1.00 -6.33
C ILE A 76 1.53 -1.30 -6.01
N VAL A 77 2.05 -2.38 -6.60
CA VAL A 77 3.37 -2.94 -6.25
C VAL A 77 4.16 -3.13 -7.53
N PRO A 78 5.14 -2.26 -7.87
CA PRO A 78 5.87 -2.42 -9.13
C PRO A 78 6.51 -3.81 -9.27
N SER A 79 7.18 -4.30 -8.21
CA SER A 79 7.81 -5.62 -8.13
C SER A 79 7.37 -6.37 -6.87
N ILE A 80 6.68 -7.49 -7.06
CA ILE A 80 6.29 -8.42 -5.98
C ILE A 80 7.49 -9.33 -5.66
N SER A 81 8.32 -8.88 -4.72
CA SER A 81 9.56 -9.56 -4.34
C SER A 81 9.56 -10.09 -2.89
N ARG A 82 8.67 -9.59 -2.03
CA ARG A 82 8.61 -9.89 -0.60
C ARG A 82 7.31 -10.63 -0.23
N PRO A 83 7.35 -11.61 0.69
CA PRO A 83 6.15 -12.28 1.20
C PRO A 83 5.11 -11.30 1.75
N GLU A 84 5.56 -10.23 2.41
CA GLU A 84 4.71 -9.23 3.04
C GLU A 84 3.82 -8.49 2.02
N HIS A 85 4.21 -8.44 0.74
CA HIS A 85 3.38 -7.88 -0.33
C HIS A 85 2.13 -8.74 -0.59
N LEU A 86 2.17 -10.04 -0.24
CA LEU A 86 1.06 -10.97 -0.38
C LEU A 86 0.36 -11.28 0.95
N ASP A 87 1.07 -11.20 2.08
CA ASP A 87 0.49 -11.46 3.41
C ASP A 87 -0.70 -10.54 3.74
N VAL A 88 -0.72 -9.31 3.20
CA VAL A 88 -1.84 -8.36 3.38
C VAL A 88 -3.17 -8.89 2.82
N PHE A 89 -3.14 -9.79 1.84
CA PHE A 89 -4.35 -10.41 1.28
C PHE A 89 -4.84 -11.56 2.17
N ASP A 90 -3.95 -12.42 2.67
CA ASP A 90 -4.31 -13.47 3.64
C ASP A 90 -4.92 -12.89 4.92
N LYS A 91 -4.52 -11.66 5.29
CA LYS A 91 -5.03 -10.94 6.47
C LYS A 91 -6.31 -10.12 6.21
N GLY A 92 -6.83 -10.11 4.99
CA GLY A 92 -8.04 -9.35 4.62
C GLY A 92 -7.85 -7.82 4.60
N ILE A 93 -6.60 -7.34 4.54
CA ILE A 93 -6.28 -5.90 4.46
C ILE A 93 -6.41 -5.42 3.01
N ALA A 94 -5.93 -6.21 2.06
CA ALA A 94 -5.98 -5.93 0.63
C ALA A 94 -6.91 -6.90 -0.12
N SER A 95 -7.48 -6.43 -1.22
CA SER A 95 -8.39 -7.23 -2.06
C SER A 95 -8.01 -7.25 -3.55
N GLU A 96 -7.28 -6.24 -4.02
CA GLU A 96 -6.83 -6.13 -5.42
C GLU A 96 -5.33 -5.78 -5.48
N ILE A 97 -4.63 -6.29 -6.49
CA ILE A 97 -3.23 -5.95 -6.79
C ILE A 97 -3.03 -5.52 -8.24
N ASN A 98 -2.26 -4.45 -8.45
CA ASN A 98 -1.73 -4.02 -9.74
C ASN A 98 -0.19 -4.03 -9.65
N PHE A 99 0.47 -4.70 -10.59
CA PHE A 99 1.92 -4.91 -10.54
C PHE A 99 2.56 -5.00 -11.92
N ALA A 100 3.89 -4.87 -12.00
CA ALA A 100 4.64 -5.02 -13.25
C ALA A 100 5.53 -6.26 -13.30
N TYR A 101 6.01 -6.74 -12.14
CA TYR A 101 6.87 -7.91 -12.06
C TYR A 101 6.51 -8.78 -10.85
N ALA A 102 6.43 -10.09 -11.05
CA ALA A 102 6.29 -11.06 -9.97
C ALA A 102 7.48 -12.04 -10.05
N GLY A 103 8.41 -11.90 -9.10
CA GLY A 103 9.63 -12.71 -9.05
C GLY A 103 9.39 -14.04 -8.34
N MET A 104 10.10 -14.25 -7.23
CA MET A 104 9.99 -15.47 -6.40
C MET A 104 8.58 -15.71 -5.83
N GLN A 105 7.73 -14.69 -5.83
CA GLN A 105 6.35 -14.77 -5.31
C GLN A 105 5.33 -15.15 -6.38
N SER A 106 5.73 -15.40 -7.64
CA SER A 106 4.82 -15.71 -8.75
C SER A 106 3.95 -16.95 -8.51
N VAL A 107 4.51 -18.03 -7.98
CA VAL A 107 3.76 -19.26 -7.65
C VAL A 107 2.72 -18.96 -6.58
N ARG A 108 3.13 -18.32 -5.47
CA ARG A 108 2.20 -17.95 -4.39
C ARG A 108 1.10 -17.01 -4.88
N LEU A 109 1.43 -16.03 -5.72
CA LEU A 109 0.45 -15.13 -6.34
C LEU A 109 -0.59 -15.92 -7.14
N ALA A 110 -0.15 -16.90 -7.94
CA ALA A 110 -1.05 -17.75 -8.72
C ALA A 110 -1.95 -18.62 -7.84
N ASP A 111 -1.40 -19.21 -6.78
CA ASP A 111 -2.18 -20.01 -5.80
C ASP A 111 -3.25 -19.15 -5.12
N MET A 112 -2.89 -17.95 -4.66
CA MET A 112 -3.83 -17.01 -4.02
C MET A 112 -4.93 -16.56 -4.98
N LEU A 113 -4.61 -16.38 -6.27
CA LEU A 113 -5.61 -16.09 -7.29
C LEU A 113 -6.58 -17.26 -7.47
N ALA A 114 -6.07 -18.49 -7.55
CA ALA A 114 -6.89 -19.70 -7.67
C ALA A 114 -7.81 -19.92 -6.46
N GLU A 115 -7.34 -19.55 -5.26
CA GLU A 115 -8.11 -19.58 -4.01
C GLU A 115 -9.07 -18.38 -3.84
N ASN A 116 -9.16 -17.48 -4.82
CA ASN A 116 -9.94 -16.22 -4.75
C ASN A 116 -9.58 -15.31 -3.57
N LYS A 117 -8.34 -15.38 -3.07
CA LYS A 117 -7.84 -14.53 -1.97
C LYS A 117 -7.50 -13.11 -2.41
N LEU A 118 -7.22 -12.91 -3.70
CA LEU A 118 -6.94 -11.61 -4.28
C LEU A 118 -7.48 -11.51 -5.70
N LYS A 119 -7.63 -10.28 -6.17
CA LYS A 119 -7.93 -9.96 -7.57
C LYS A 119 -6.71 -9.31 -8.20
N ILE A 120 -6.38 -9.70 -9.43
CA ILE A 120 -5.41 -8.95 -10.23
C ILE A 120 -6.19 -7.88 -10.98
N GLY A 121 -5.87 -6.62 -10.74
CA GLY A 121 -6.41 -5.50 -11.54
C GLY A 121 -5.86 -5.56 -12.95
N ALA A 122 -4.54 -5.44 -13.08
CA ALA A 122 -3.80 -5.71 -14.31
C ALA A 122 -2.32 -6.00 -14.04
N ILE A 123 -1.68 -6.63 -15.04
CA ILE A 123 -0.23 -6.83 -15.11
C ILE A 123 0.31 -5.83 -16.12
N HIS A 124 1.28 -5.04 -15.70
CA HIS A 124 1.78 -3.89 -16.45
C HIS A 124 3.24 -4.05 -16.87
N THR A 125 3.70 -3.14 -17.73
CA THR A 125 5.12 -2.75 -17.70
C THR A 125 5.35 -1.67 -16.63
N TYR A 126 6.60 -1.48 -16.16
CA TYR A 126 6.89 -0.46 -15.15
C TYR A 126 6.43 0.95 -15.57
N LEU A 127 6.77 1.36 -16.81
CA LEU A 127 6.44 2.69 -17.32
C LEU A 127 4.92 2.91 -17.44
N GLU A 128 4.19 1.89 -17.86
CA GLU A 128 2.73 1.92 -17.93
C GLU A 128 2.12 2.08 -16.53
N LEU A 129 2.56 1.28 -15.55
CA LEU A 129 2.07 1.36 -14.18
C LEU A 129 2.27 2.76 -13.60
N TYR A 130 3.46 3.34 -13.78
CA TYR A 130 3.76 4.70 -13.32
C TYR A 130 2.92 5.76 -14.03
N SER A 131 2.66 5.59 -15.33
CA SER A 131 1.80 6.51 -16.09
C SER A 131 0.37 6.52 -15.54
N ARG A 132 -0.15 5.35 -15.15
CA ARG A 132 -1.51 5.22 -14.60
C ARG A 132 -1.69 5.91 -13.24
N LEU A 133 -0.61 6.12 -12.47
CA LEU A 133 -0.66 6.87 -11.20
C LEU A 133 -1.12 8.33 -11.38
N PHE A 134 -1.14 8.84 -12.60
CA PHE A 134 -1.60 10.20 -12.91
C PHE A 134 -2.98 10.24 -13.59
N VAL A 135 -3.58 9.08 -13.89
CA VAL A 135 -4.80 8.99 -14.69
C VAL A 135 -5.90 8.31 -13.90
N ASP A 136 -5.77 7.01 -13.66
CA ASP A 136 -6.85 6.15 -13.12
C ASP A 136 -6.42 5.35 -11.88
N LEU A 137 -5.12 5.09 -11.70
CA LEU A 137 -4.54 4.52 -10.48
C LEU A 137 -3.94 5.58 -9.54
N ILE A 138 -4.51 6.78 -9.51
CA ILE A 138 -4.01 7.90 -8.67
C ILE A 138 -3.93 7.48 -7.20
N PRO A 139 -2.74 7.38 -6.59
CA PRO A 139 -2.61 6.80 -5.26
C PRO A 139 -3.16 7.71 -4.16
N ASP A 140 -3.69 7.08 -3.11
CA ASP A 140 -4.13 7.76 -1.90
C ASP A 140 -3.01 7.79 -0.85
N ILE A 141 -2.20 6.72 -0.80
CA ILE A 141 -1.06 6.55 0.11
C ILE A 141 0.14 5.99 -0.68
N CYS A 142 1.34 6.51 -0.39
CA CYS A 142 2.59 5.99 -0.92
C CYS A 142 3.54 5.66 0.23
N LEU A 143 3.94 4.39 0.34
CA LEU A 143 4.87 3.88 1.33
C LEU A 143 6.21 3.61 0.65
N VAL A 144 7.17 4.50 0.87
CA VAL A 144 8.49 4.49 0.21
C VAL A 144 9.62 4.46 1.23
N ALA A 145 10.77 3.94 0.82
CA ALA A 145 12.01 3.94 1.54
C ALA A 145 13.00 4.92 0.90
N ALA A 146 13.87 5.48 1.73
CA ALA A 146 15.01 6.28 1.32
C ALA A 146 16.19 5.92 2.22
N ASP A 147 17.40 6.12 1.71
CA ASP A 147 18.61 6.10 2.51
C ASP A 147 18.97 7.54 2.88
N GLN A 148 19.60 7.73 4.04
CA GLN A 148 20.11 9.03 4.45
C GLN A 148 21.50 9.21 3.82
N VAL A 149 21.60 10.12 2.85
CA VAL A 149 22.87 10.55 2.27
C VAL A 149 23.49 11.66 3.11
#